data_AF-A0A5N4C2A4-F1
#
_entry.id   AF-A0A5N4C2A4-F1
#
_cell.length_a   1.000
_cell.length_b   1.000
_cell.length_c   1.000
_cell.angle_alpha   90.00
_cell.angle_beta   90.00
_cell.angle_gamma   90.00
#
_symmetry.space_group_name_H-M   'P 1'
#
loop_
_entity.id
_entity.type
_entity.pdbx_description
1 polymer ?
#
loop_
_entity_poly.entity_id
_entity_poly.type
_entity_poly.pdbx_seq_one_letter_code
_entity_poly.pdbx_strand_id
1 'polypeptide(L)'
;MSRTLWLTVEIRLGRRQFFEQAMVDSGSYRNSIDHSVVLREKLPIRNNIFPLMLETVDGRPLINGPITKETPPVEVKIGNHVEELQFDIIHAPRYPLILGIHWLETHDPNIEWSTRTVSFPSRYCHYNCFRRRWNRRRRDEIIAG
;
A
#
# COMPACT_ATOMS: atom_id res chain seq x y z
N MET A 1 -13.97 -19.08 6.42
CA MET A 1 -13.92 -17.60 6.39
C MET A 1 -12.49 -17.17 6.12
N SER A 2 -12.25 -16.31 5.14
CA SER A 2 -10.89 -15.81 4.84
C SER A 2 -10.34 -15.03 6.03
N ARG A 3 -9.11 -15.31 6.46
CA ARG A 3 -8.44 -14.65 7.60
C ARG A 3 -7.74 -13.33 7.22
N THR A 4 -7.88 -12.92 5.97
CA THR A 4 -7.14 -11.78 5.40
C THR A 4 -7.98 -10.50 5.42
N LEU A 5 -7.35 -9.38 5.79
CA LEU A 5 -7.88 -8.04 5.62
C LEU A 5 -7.45 -7.50 4.25
N TRP A 6 -8.43 -7.01 3.49
CA TRP A 6 -8.24 -6.41 2.19
C TRP A 6 -8.75 -4.98 2.21
N LEU A 7 -7.98 -4.07 1.60
CA LEU A 7 -8.35 -2.68 1.42
C LEU A 7 -8.49 -2.38 -0.06
N THR A 8 -9.54 -1.67 -0.45
CA THR A 8 -9.65 -1.11 -1.79
C THR A 8 -8.75 0.12 -1.88
N VAL A 9 -7.82 0.08 -2.82
CA VAL A 9 -6.82 1.12 -3.06
C VAL A 9 -7.10 1.77 -4.41
N GLU A 10 -7.25 3.09 -4.42
CA GLU A 10 -7.29 3.92 -5.63
C GLU A 10 -5.87 4.40 -5.93
N ILE A 11 -5.32 4.07 -7.10
CA ILE A 11 -4.00 4.56 -7.55
C ILE A 11 -4.22 5.61 -8.64
N ARG A 12 -3.60 6.78 -8.51
CA ARG A 12 -3.67 7.87 -9.50
C ARG A 12 -2.34 8.03 -10.24
N LEU A 13 -2.42 8.08 -11.56
CA LEU A 13 -1.33 8.27 -12.50
C LEU A 13 -1.63 9.45 -13.42
N GLY A 14 -1.24 10.65 -13.01
CA GLY A 14 -1.57 11.88 -13.73
C GLY A 14 -3.09 12.07 -13.82
N ARG A 15 -3.66 11.92 -15.04
CA ARG A 15 -5.10 12.04 -15.28
C ARG A 15 -5.87 10.71 -15.20
N ARG A 16 -5.17 9.58 -15.07
CA ARG A 16 -5.77 8.24 -14.99
C ARG A 16 -5.84 7.80 -13.53
N GLN A 17 -6.85 7.00 -13.22
CA GLN A 17 -6.95 6.30 -11.95
C GLN A 17 -7.53 4.90 -12.15
N PHE A 18 -7.16 3.98 -11.28
CA PHE A 18 -7.70 2.63 -11.23
C PHE A 18 -7.78 2.14 -9.78
N PHE A 19 -8.50 1.05 -9.56
CA PHE A 19 -8.73 0.49 -8.24
C PHE A 19 -8.18 -0.92 -8.17
N GLU A 20 -7.53 -1.25 -7.06
CA GLU A 20 -7.00 -2.59 -6.78
C GLU A 20 -7.28 -3.00 -5.34
N GLN A 21 -7.19 -4.30 -5.07
CA GLN A 21 -7.23 -4.84 -3.71
C GLN A 21 -5.82 -4.93 -3.14
N ALA A 22 -5.60 -4.38 -1.95
CA ALA A 22 -4.36 -4.54 -1.21
C ALA A 22 -4.57 -5.42 0.02
N MET A 23 -3.73 -6.43 0.15
CA MET A 23 -3.64 -7.24 1.36
C MET A 23 -2.86 -6.46 2.42
N VAL A 24 -3.40 -6.40 3.63
CA VAL A 24 -2.66 -5.89 4.79
C VAL A 24 -1.88 -7.05 5.41
N ASP A 25 -0.55 -6.95 5.43
CA ASP A 25 0.32 -8.04 5.87
C ASP A 25 1.52 -7.53 6.68
N SER A 26 1.44 -7.66 8.01
CA SER A 26 2.55 -7.37 8.92
C SER A 26 3.74 -8.34 8.75
N GLY A 27 3.56 -9.46 8.05
CA GLY A 27 4.64 -10.38 7.69
C GLY A 27 5.49 -9.93 6.51
N SER A 28 5.05 -8.90 5.76
CA SER A 28 5.84 -8.30 4.68
C SER A 28 6.60 -7.08 5.18
N TYR A 29 7.90 -6.98 4.87
CA TYR A 29 8.72 -5.84 5.29
C TYR A 29 8.33 -4.54 4.55
N ARG A 30 8.14 -4.61 3.23
CA ARG A 30 7.83 -3.48 2.35
C ARG A 30 6.47 -3.65 1.67
N ASN A 31 6.00 -2.56 1.06
CA ASN A 31 4.86 -2.59 0.16
C ASN A 31 5.26 -3.23 -1.17
N SER A 32 4.38 -4.03 -1.74
CA SER A 32 4.64 -4.70 -3.02
C SER A 32 3.43 -4.68 -3.94
N ILE A 33 3.69 -4.78 -5.23
CA ILE A 33 2.69 -4.86 -6.29
C ILE A 33 3.03 -6.01 -7.23
N ASP A 34 2.01 -6.77 -7.64
CA ASP A 34 2.20 -7.85 -8.60
C ASP A 34 2.51 -7.29 -10.00
N HIS A 35 3.46 -7.93 -10.68
CA HIS A 35 3.89 -7.56 -12.02
C HIS A 35 2.73 -7.52 -13.04
N SER A 36 1.70 -8.35 -12.90
CA SER A 36 0.55 -8.31 -13.82
C SER A 36 -0.27 -7.03 -13.69
N VAL A 37 -0.35 -6.43 -12.49
CA VAL A 37 -1.00 -5.13 -12.27
C VAL A 37 -0.21 -4.03 -12.97
N VAL A 38 1.13 -4.05 -12.80
CA VAL A 38 2.05 -3.11 -13.44
C VAL A 38 1.88 -3.12 -14.96
N LEU A 39 1.83 -4.30 -15.57
CA LEU A 39 1.64 -4.45 -17.02
C LEU A 39 0.25 -4.00 -17.47
N ARG A 40 -0.81 -4.42 -16.76
CA ARG A 40 -2.20 -4.11 -17.10
C ARG A 40 -2.45 -2.61 -17.08
N GLU A 41 -2.00 -1.94 -16.02
CA GLU A 41 -2.27 -0.51 -15.80
C GLU A 41 -1.23 0.41 -16.45
N LYS A 42 -0.12 -0.17 -16.91
CA LYS A 42 1.03 0.50 -17.51
C LYS A 42 1.71 1.44 -16.50
N LEU A 43 1.95 0.92 -15.30
CA LEU A 43 2.68 1.64 -14.27
C LEU A 43 4.14 1.86 -14.70
N PRO A 44 4.71 3.04 -14.44
CA PRO A 44 6.14 3.26 -14.63
C PRO A 44 6.97 2.34 -13.71
N ILE A 45 8.12 1.91 -14.21
CA ILE A 45 9.03 1.00 -13.51
C ILE A 45 10.39 1.68 -13.35
N ARG A 46 10.98 1.55 -12.17
CA ARG A 46 12.37 1.92 -11.85
C ARG A 46 13.16 0.68 -11.48
N ASN A 47 14.43 0.63 -11.91
CA ASN A 47 15.36 -0.39 -11.42
C ASN A 47 15.80 -0.04 -10.00
N ASN A 48 15.79 -1.03 -9.10
CA ASN A 48 16.32 -0.87 -7.77
C ASN A 48 17.85 -0.86 -7.83
N ILE A 49 18.47 0.20 -7.33
CA ILE A 49 19.93 0.36 -7.30
C ILE A 49 20.57 -0.65 -6.33
N PHE A 50 19.81 -1.11 -5.34
CA PHE A 50 20.22 -2.13 -4.38
C PHE A 50 19.19 -3.27 -4.39
N PRO A 51 19.40 -4.33 -5.20
CA PRO A 51 18.49 -5.46 -5.26
C PRO A 51 18.24 -6.03 -3.86
N LEU A 52 16.97 -6.13 -3.47
CA LEU A 52 16.61 -6.66 -2.16
C LEU A 52 16.67 -8.18 -2.25
N MET A 53 17.71 -8.76 -1.64
CA MET A 53 17.80 -10.19 -1.39
C MET A 53 16.82 -10.51 -0.25
N LEU A 54 15.61 -10.93 -0.60
CA LEU A 54 14.69 -11.47 0.38
C LEU A 54 15.02 -12.95 0.58
N GLU A 55 15.26 -13.30 1.84
CA GLU A 55 15.39 -14.68 2.30
C GLU A 55 14.06 -15.13 2.91
N THR A 56 13.69 -16.38 2.69
CA THR A 56 12.62 -17.02 3.43
C THR A 56 13.06 -17.22 4.89
N VAL A 57 12.10 -17.52 5.79
CA VAL A 57 12.39 -17.76 7.23
C VAL A 57 13.42 -18.88 7.45
N ASP A 58 13.52 -19.83 6.51
CA ASP A 58 14.50 -20.92 6.49
C ASP A 58 15.84 -20.55 5.79
N GLY A 59 16.08 -19.27 5.51
CA GLY A 59 17.33 -18.75 4.92
C GLY A 59 17.52 -19.09 3.45
N ARG A 60 16.45 -19.49 2.74
CA ARG A 60 16.54 -19.79 1.31
C ARG A 60 16.27 -18.52 0.50
N PRO A 61 16.93 -18.35 -0.66
CA PRO A 61 16.55 -17.30 -1.59
C PRO A 61 15.08 -17.47 -2.00
N LEU A 62 14.35 -16.38 -2.16
CA LEU A 62 13.04 -16.44 -2.80
C LEU A 62 13.16 -17.13 -4.17
N ILE A 63 12.18 -17.99 -4.48
CA ILE A 63 12.11 -18.76 -5.75
C ILE A 63 12.23 -17.86 -6.99
N ASN A 64 11.83 -16.59 -6.86
CA ASN A 64 11.82 -15.61 -7.95
C ASN A 64 13.06 -14.70 -7.98
N GLY A 65 14.09 -14.98 -7.17
CA GLY A 65 15.30 -14.18 -7.07
C GLY A 65 15.10 -12.84 -6.36
N PRO A 66 16.12 -11.96 -6.37
CA PRO A 66 16.05 -10.67 -5.71
C PRO A 66 15.02 -9.74 -6.36
N ILE A 67 14.43 -8.88 -5.54
CA ILE A 67 13.58 -7.79 -6.02
C ILE A 67 14.49 -6.72 -6.64
N THR A 68 14.39 -6.56 -7.95
CA THR A 68 15.25 -5.67 -8.75
C THR A 68 14.49 -4.49 -9.35
N LYS A 69 13.17 -4.44 -9.18
CA LYS A 69 12.29 -3.44 -9.79
C LYS A 69 11.26 -2.94 -8.79
N GLU A 70 10.90 -1.68 -8.94
CA GLU A 70 9.90 -1.01 -8.12
C GLU A 70 9.17 0.04 -8.96
N THR A 71 8.03 0.54 -8.48
CA THR A 71 7.42 1.74 -9.04
C THR A 71 8.20 2.98 -8.59
N PRO A 72 8.13 4.13 -9.29
CA PRO A 72 8.33 5.41 -8.61
C PRO A 72 7.22 5.63 -7.56
N PRO A 73 7.32 6.66 -6.70
CA PRO A 73 6.20 7.07 -5.87
C PRO A 73 4.95 7.31 -6.73
N VAL A 74 3.83 6.71 -6.35
CA VAL A 74 2.52 6.88 -6.98
C VAL A 74 1.52 7.37 -5.95
N GLU A 75 0.60 8.26 -6.37
CA GLU A 75 -0.45 8.73 -5.46
C GLU A 75 -1.43 7.58 -5.20
N VAL A 76 -1.61 7.26 -3.94
CA VAL A 76 -2.45 6.20 -3.42
C VAL A 76 -3.53 6.81 -2.55
N LYS A 77 -4.76 6.32 -2.68
CA LYS A 77 -5.88 6.69 -1.81
C LYS A 77 -6.60 5.46 -1.27
N ILE A 78 -6.82 5.46 0.04
CA ILE A 78 -7.53 4.43 0.80
C ILE A 78 -8.61 5.13 1.62
N GLY A 79 -9.86 5.12 1.12
CA GLY A 79 -10.92 5.93 1.70
C GLY A 79 -10.62 7.43 1.59
N ASN A 80 -10.44 8.12 2.72
CA ASN A 80 -10.05 9.54 2.79
C ASN A 80 -8.55 9.77 3.02
N HIS A 81 -7.78 8.71 3.23
CA HIS A 81 -6.32 8.71 3.36
C HIS A 81 -5.69 8.76 1.97
N VAL A 82 -4.77 9.71 1.73
CA VAL A 82 -4.09 9.97 0.46
C VAL A 82 -2.61 10.21 0.71
N GLU A 83 -1.75 9.51 0.00
CA GLU A 83 -0.30 9.63 0.16
C GLU A 83 0.44 9.20 -1.11
N GLU A 84 1.75 9.37 -1.16
CA GLU A 84 2.58 8.76 -2.19
C GLU A 84 3.22 7.48 -1.65
N LEU A 85 2.97 6.34 -2.30
CA LEU A 85 3.61 5.07 -1.97
C LEU A 85 4.51 4.59 -3.10
N GLN A 86 5.56 3.89 -2.71
CA GLN A 86 6.43 3.15 -3.61
C GLN A 86 6.21 1.66 -3.38
N PHE A 87 6.15 0.88 -4.47
CA PHE A 87 5.91 -0.56 -4.39
C PHE A 87 7.06 -1.35 -5.03
N ASP A 88 7.53 -2.37 -4.34
CA ASP A 88 8.38 -3.40 -4.91
C ASP A 88 7.59 -4.24 -5.92
N ILE A 89 8.16 -4.50 -7.08
CA ILE A 89 7.51 -5.30 -8.13
C ILE A 89 7.87 -6.77 -7.94
N ILE A 90 6.85 -7.58 -7.65
CA ILE A 90 6.99 -9.01 -7.36
C ILE A 90 6.14 -9.86 -8.31
N HIS A 91 6.34 -11.18 -8.27
CA HIS A 91 5.48 -12.16 -8.95
C HIS A 91 4.66 -12.91 -7.90
N ALA A 92 3.47 -12.38 -7.61
CA ALA A 92 2.55 -12.86 -6.60
C ALA A 92 1.09 -12.71 -7.11
N PRO A 93 0.65 -13.54 -8.08
CA PRO A 93 -0.62 -13.33 -8.78
C PRO A 93 -1.88 -13.40 -7.90
N ARG A 94 -1.76 -13.95 -6.68
CA ARG A 94 -2.86 -13.98 -5.69
C ARG A 94 -2.96 -12.72 -4.83
N TYR A 95 -1.93 -11.86 -4.86
CA TYR A 95 -1.79 -10.69 -3.99
C TYR A 95 -1.43 -9.48 -4.85
N PRO A 96 -2.41 -8.84 -5.51
CA PRO A 96 -2.14 -7.77 -6.48
C PRO A 96 -1.40 -6.59 -5.85
N LEU A 97 -1.70 -6.27 -4.59
CA LEU A 97 -0.97 -5.31 -3.76
C LEU A 97 -0.81 -5.87 -2.34
N ILE A 98 0.31 -5.55 -1.70
CA ILE A 98 0.59 -5.85 -0.29
C ILE A 98 1.03 -4.55 0.39
N LEU A 99 0.41 -4.22 1.52
CA LEU A 99 0.85 -3.18 2.44
C LEU A 99 1.59 -3.84 3.60
N GLY A 100 2.89 -3.55 3.70
CA GLY A 100 3.80 -4.19 4.65
C GLY A 100 3.86 -3.52 6.02
N ILE A 101 4.69 -4.07 6.91
CA ILE A 101 4.86 -3.62 8.30
C ILE A 101 5.32 -2.17 8.40
N HIS A 102 6.20 -1.67 7.52
CA HIS A 102 6.60 -0.27 7.58
C HIS A 102 5.46 0.71 7.30
N TRP A 103 4.54 0.35 6.40
CA TRP A 103 3.33 1.12 6.19
C TRP A 103 2.46 1.07 7.46
N LEU A 104 2.27 -0.12 8.04
CA LEU A 104 1.52 -0.29 9.29
C LEU A 104 2.11 0.50 10.47
N GLU A 105 3.42 0.46 10.67
CA GLU A 105 4.13 1.20 11.73
C GLU A 105 4.05 2.71 11.52
N THR A 106 4.14 3.17 10.28
CA THR A 106 4.07 4.61 9.95
C THR A 106 2.68 5.16 10.21
N HIS A 107 1.64 4.42 9.82
CA HIS A 107 0.26 4.90 9.87
C HIS A 107 -0.47 4.55 11.15
N ASP A 108 0.00 3.54 11.89
CA ASP A 108 -0.61 2.99 13.10
C ASP A 108 -2.14 2.91 12.98
N PRO A 109 -2.66 2.17 11.98
CA PRO A 109 -4.08 2.16 11.69
C PRO A 109 -4.85 1.38 12.76
N ASN A 110 -6.01 1.90 13.12
CA ASN A 110 -6.98 1.14 13.90
C ASN A 110 -7.72 0.17 12.97
N ILE A 111 -7.56 -1.13 13.23
CA ILE A 111 -8.26 -2.19 12.49
C ILE A 111 -9.35 -2.78 13.38
N GLU A 112 -10.60 -2.65 12.94
CA GLU A 112 -11.71 -3.35 13.57
C GLU A 112 -11.94 -4.68 12.86
N TRP A 113 -11.39 -5.76 13.44
CA TRP A 113 -11.37 -7.08 12.81
C TRP A 113 -12.75 -7.70 12.59
N SER A 114 -13.71 -7.40 13.47
CA SER A 114 -15.09 -7.90 13.39
C SER A 114 -15.82 -7.35 12.16
N THR A 115 -15.59 -6.07 11.82
CA THR A 115 -16.23 -5.36 10.70
C THR A 115 -15.34 -5.27 9.46
N ARG A 116 -14.06 -5.65 9.59
CA ARG A 116 -13.02 -5.52 8.55
C ARG A 116 -12.81 -4.07 8.09
N THR A 117 -12.98 -3.12 9.00
CA THR A 117 -12.79 -1.71 8.70
C THR A 117 -11.43 -1.22 9.20
N VAL A 118 -10.93 -0.17 8.55
CA VAL A 118 -9.67 0.48 8.89
C VAL A 118 -9.91 1.97 9.08
N SER A 119 -9.26 2.56 10.07
CA SER A 119 -9.21 4.00 10.27
C SER A 119 -7.80 4.47 10.61
N PHE A 120 -7.52 5.74 10.37
CA PHE A 120 -6.18 6.31 10.44
C PHE A 120 -6.08 7.45 11.48
N PRO A 121 -6.17 7.15 12.79
CA PRO A 121 -6.22 8.15 13.86
C PRO A 121 -4.84 8.70 14.24
N SER A 122 -3.76 8.15 13.70
CA SER A 122 -2.41 8.54 14.09
C SER A 122 -2.13 10.00 13.76
N ARG A 123 -1.32 10.66 14.61
CA ARG A 123 -0.90 12.04 14.37
C ARG A 123 -0.22 12.18 13.00
N TYR A 124 0.55 11.16 12.59
CA TYR A 124 1.18 11.13 11.28
C TYR A 124 0.14 11.28 10.17
N CYS A 125 -0.89 10.44 10.15
CA CYS A 125 -1.94 10.50 9.14
C CYS A 125 -2.70 11.83 9.16
N HIS A 126 -2.95 12.37 10.36
CA HIS A 126 -3.55 13.70 10.52
C HIS A 126 -2.78 14.83 9.82
N TYR A 127 -1.44 14.78 9.83
CA TYR A 127 -0.62 15.84 9.25
C TYR A 127 -0.23 15.60 7.79
N ASN A 128 -0.09 14.32 7.39
CA ASN A 128 0.56 13.94 6.14
C ASN A 128 -0.38 13.27 5.13
N CYS A 129 -1.43 12.59 5.57
CA CYS A 129 -2.17 11.67 4.70
C CYS A 129 -3.62 12.08 4.44
N PHE A 130 -4.27 12.83 5.31
CA PHE A 130 -5.56 13.40 4.90
C PHE A 130 -5.33 14.51 3.89
N ARG A 131 -6.18 14.53 2.85
CA ARG A 131 -6.16 15.57 1.81
C ARG A 131 -6.08 16.95 2.47
N ARG A 132 -4.91 17.58 2.43
CA ARG A 132 -4.76 19.00 2.69
C ARG A 132 -5.43 19.77 1.55
N ARG A 133 -6.76 19.88 1.59
CA ARG A 133 -7.32 21.22 1.35
C ARG A 133 -7.00 22.00 2.61
N TRP A 134 -5.81 22.58 2.65
CA TRP A 134 -5.48 23.57 3.65
C TRP A 134 -6.39 24.79 3.42
N ASN A 135 -7.60 24.71 3.96
CA ASN A 135 -8.27 25.86 4.55
C ASN A 135 -8.38 25.52 6.03
N ARG A 136 -7.51 26.15 6.80
CA ARG A 136 -7.50 26.18 8.25
C ARG A 136 -8.80 26.82 8.75
N ARG A 137 -9.91 26.07 8.77
CA ARG A 137 -11.18 26.40 9.45
C ARG A 137 -12.12 25.19 9.44
N ARG A 138 -12.55 24.77 10.64
CA ARG A 138 -13.52 23.69 10.98
C ARG A 138 -12.88 22.30 10.87
N ARG A 139 -12.32 21.69 11.94
CA ARG A 139 -12.95 21.21 13.18
C ARG A 139 -14.30 20.51 12.90
N ASP A 140 -14.23 19.19 13.08
CA ASP A 140 -15.29 18.23 13.34
C ASP A 140 -16.19 17.87 12.15
N GLU A 141 -16.01 16.66 11.59
CA GLU A 141 -17.11 15.78 11.17
C GLU A 141 -16.59 14.39 10.76
N ILE A 142 -17.15 13.37 11.43
CA ILE A 142 -17.04 11.93 11.18
C ILE A 142 -18.02 11.58 10.06
N ILE A 143 -17.63 10.76 9.08
CA ILE A 143 -18.60 10.05 8.23
C ILE A 143 -18.20 8.58 8.11
N ALA A 144 -19.05 7.72 8.68
CA ALA A 144 -19.17 6.32 8.34
C ALA A 144 -20.01 6.19 7.05
N GLY A 145 -19.61 5.28 6.18
CA GLY A 145 -20.32 4.86 4.97
C GLY A 145 -19.78 3.54 4.49
#